data_AF-A0A834RHV7-F1
#
_entry.id   AF-A0A834RHV7-F1
#
_cell.length_a   1.000
_cell.length_b   1.000
_cell.length_c   1.000
_cell.angle_alpha   90.00
_cell.angle_beta   90.00
_cell.angle_gamma   90.00
#
_symmetry.space_group_name_H-M   'P 1'
#
loop_
_entity.id
_entity.type
_entity.pdbx_description
1 polymer ?
#
loop_
_entity_poly.entity_id
_entity_poly.type
_entity_poly.pdbx_seq_one_letter_code
_entity_poly.pdbx_strand_id
1 'polypeptide(L)'
;MEMKDWRPFRIKSVGEIFQKYFEAMQKYIYRIRFTSAEYQRREMRLDFKRLRLSLWASIRAILQCLLSLTVRYTRNEEVNNVIDYLNEKLDLDIRKVNTIIFLSIVILESYWLFTFITVINYRLRVVNVFEDCIENSDRILFEKNRQYLIDRFVLVSFIIGTVAKITKIILLFSFCSVACLIIYLTSILHNPIAIIALLFMMFISAQHFDGFSNILYVIMIFFSFTLKFYHIRFKELIIRLRSIVSAIRMRNTFYYIESFAIRHLNEDYVKICDQIHRINVHTSQDFMFMELMFKYVMIFSTYQLQKYSISHFMVIVFVVLTLQFFLINHALYFMAAKLPISNQLYYQLSVNIDARIQFKTMRKFQKRNGPAICTKLKANTFMQLVNENRVGLSCDGMYLLTKVKLIEIFSLNVVLNILIYKHFIR
;
A
#
# COMPACT_ATOMS: atom_id res chain seq x y z
N MET A 1 -14.47 0.88 15.37
CA MET A 1 -13.86 -0.32 14.77
C MET A 1 -12.46 -0.48 15.34
N GLU A 2 -12.31 -1.28 16.38
CA GLU A 2 -11.02 -1.60 17.02
C GLU A 2 -10.36 -2.76 16.25
N MET A 3 -9.04 -2.99 16.39
CA MET A 3 -8.39 -4.20 15.84
C MET A 3 -9.07 -5.52 16.26
N LYS A 4 -9.94 -5.50 17.28
CA LYS A 4 -10.78 -6.63 17.69
C LYS A 4 -11.86 -7.01 16.66
N ASP A 5 -12.23 -6.13 15.74
CA ASP A 5 -13.25 -6.38 14.71
C ASP A 5 -12.66 -7.10 13.48
N TRP A 6 -11.33 -7.15 13.41
CA TRP A 6 -10.55 -7.88 12.41
C TRP A 6 -10.21 -9.30 12.87
N ARG A 7 -11.01 -9.89 13.79
CA ARG A 7 -10.79 -11.28 14.19
C ARG A 7 -10.84 -12.15 12.93
N PRO A 8 -9.70 -12.79 12.55
CA PRO A 8 -9.62 -13.53 11.31
C PRO A 8 -10.60 -14.71 11.24
N PHE A 9 -11.08 -15.19 12.39
CA PHE A 9 -11.86 -16.42 12.54
C PHE A 9 -13.34 -16.32 12.11
N ARG A 10 -13.81 -15.20 11.54
CA ARG A 10 -15.22 -15.04 11.13
C ARG A 10 -15.43 -14.66 9.66
N ILE A 11 -14.38 -14.59 8.86
CA ILE A 11 -14.49 -14.19 7.45
C ILE A 11 -15.00 -15.36 6.63
N LYS A 12 -16.13 -15.16 5.96
CA LYS A 12 -16.81 -16.22 5.18
C LYS A 12 -16.62 -16.09 3.68
N SER A 13 -16.22 -14.91 3.19
CA SER A 13 -16.22 -14.60 1.76
C SER A 13 -15.13 -13.60 1.38
N VAL A 14 -14.71 -13.61 0.11
CA VAL A 14 -13.75 -12.65 -0.46
C VAL A 14 -14.37 -11.26 -0.54
N GLY A 15 -15.67 -11.16 -0.82
CA GLY A 15 -16.41 -9.90 -0.80
C GLY A 15 -16.38 -9.23 0.58
N GLU A 16 -16.54 -10.01 1.66
CA GLU A 16 -16.44 -9.50 3.04
C GLU A 16 -15.06 -8.87 3.33
N ILE A 17 -13.99 -9.43 2.75
CA ILE A 17 -12.63 -8.89 2.90
C ILE A 17 -12.54 -7.50 2.24
N PHE A 18 -13.04 -7.36 1.01
CA PHE A 18 -13.05 -6.07 0.31
C PHE A 18 -13.91 -5.03 1.04
N GLN A 19 -15.05 -5.43 1.60
CA GLN A 19 -15.89 -4.53 2.40
C GLN A 19 -15.13 -4.02 3.64
N LYS A 20 -14.49 -4.90 4.40
CA LYS A 20 -13.69 -4.51 5.58
C LYS A 20 -12.52 -3.61 5.22
N TYR A 21 -11.91 -3.80 4.05
CA TYR A 21 -10.89 -2.89 3.54
C TYR A 21 -11.43 -1.51 3.23
N PHE A 22 -12.56 -1.45 2.54
CA PHE A 22 -13.17 -0.18 2.20
C PHE A 22 -13.52 0.62 3.46
N GLU A 23 -14.10 -0.04 4.47
CA GLU A 23 -14.39 0.56 5.78
C GLU A 23 -13.11 1.05 6.50
N ALA A 24 -12.02 0.27 6.45
CA ALA A 24 -10.75 0.66 7.05
C ALA A 24 -10.06 1.81 6.32
N MET A 25 -10.10 1.84 4.98
CA MET A 25 -9.59 2.96 4.20
C MET A 25 -10.38 4.23 4.49
N GLN A 26 -11.70 4.16 4.58
CA GLN A 26 -12.53 5.29 5.02
C GLN A 26 -12.15 5.81 6.41
N LYS A 27 -11.85 4.91 7.35
CA LYS A 27 -11.50 5.29 8.72
C LYS A 27 -10.11 5.91 8.83
N TYR A 28 -9.09 5.29 8.23
CA TYR A 28 -7.69 5.62 8.49
C TYR A 28 -7.04 6.45 7.38
N ILE A 29 -7.35 6.15 6.11
CA ILE A 29 -6.74 6.83 4.96
C ILE A 29 -7.57 8.06 4.58
N TYR A 30 -8.84 7.90 4.24
CA TYR A 30 -9.68 9.02 3.79
C TYR A 30 -10.20 9.88 4.93
N ARG A 31 -10.35 9.29 6.13
CA ARG A 31 -10.91 9.89 7.35
C ARG A 31 -12.33 10.45 7.17
N ILE A 32 -13.07 9.94 6.19
CA ILE A 32 -14.46 10.30 5.88
C ILE A 32 -15.27 9.04 5.55
N ARG A 33 -16.50 8.98 6.05
CA ARG A 33 -17.42 7.84 5.82
C ARG A 33 -18.41 8.13 4.70
N PHE A 34 -18.57 7.18 3.79
CA PHE A 34 -19.52 7.26 2.68
C PHE A 34 -19.87 5.87 2.14
N THR A 35 -20.95 5.73 1.40
CA THR A 35 -21.28 4.47 0.69
C THR A 35 -20.83 4.53 -0.78
N SER A 36 -20.62 3.37 -1.42
CA SER A 36 -20.30 3.32 -2.86
C SER A 36 -21.39 4.01 -3.69
N ALA A 37 -22.66 3.73 -3.38
CA ALA A 37 -23.81 4.33 -4.05
C ALA A 37 -23.84 5.87 -3.92
N GLU A 38 -23.64 6.42 -2.72
CA GLU A 38 -23.55 7.88 -2.51
C GLU A 38 -22.40 8.49 -3.32
N TYR A 39 -21.25 7.80 -3.35
CA TYR A 39 -20.07 8.26 -4.07
C TYR A 39 -20.32 8.34 -5.57
N GLN A 40 -20.94 7.32 -6.14
CA GLN A 40 -21.24 7.25 -7.57
C GLN A 40 -22.27 8.28 -8.01
N ARG A 41 -23.30 8.51 -7.20
CA ARG A 41 -24.33 9.53 -7.47
C ARG A 41 -23.86 10.95 -7.23
N ARG A 42 -22.68 11.13 -6.63
CA ARG A 42 -22.13 12.42 -6.20
C ARG A 42 -23.00 13.13 -5.16
N GLU A 43 -23.63 12.36 -4.28
CA GLU A 43 -24.62 12.83 -3.30
C GLU A 43 -24.07 12.86 -1.86
N MET A 44 -22.75 12.75 -1.69
CA MET A 44 -22.11 12.77 -0.37
C MET A 44 -22.28 14.14 0.30
N ARG A 45 -23.18 14.23 1.28
CA ARG A 45 -23.35 15.43 2.12
C ARG A 45 -22.18 15.59 3.08
N LEU A 46 -21.63 16.79 3.21
CA LEU A 46 -20.48 17.08 4.06
C LEU A 46 -20.89 17.58 5.45
N ASP A 47 -21.61 16.74 6.20
CA ASP A 47 -22.08 17.08 7.54
C ASP A 47 -21.00 16.81 8.60
N PHE A 48 -21.09 17.49 9.75
CA PHE A 48 -20.15 17.32 10.87
C PHE A 48 -19.96 15.85 11.29
N LYS A 49 -21.03 15.04 11.27
CA LYS A 49 -20.96 13.60 11.61
C LYS A 49 -19.97 12.82 10.74
N ARG A 50 -19.85 13.17 9.45
CA ARG A 50 -18.95 12.51 8.49
C ARG A 50 -17.55 13.09 8.57
N LEU A 51 -17.43 14.40 8.76
CA LEU A 51 -16.16 15.11 8.89
C LEU A 51 -15.50 14.98 10.25
N ARG A 52 -16.23 14.51 11.28
CA ARG A 52 -15.74 14.36 12.66
C ARG A 52 -14.38 13.65 12.72
N LEU A 53 -14.20 12.57 11.95
CA LEU A 53 -12.93 11.82 11.94
C LEU A 53 -11.78 12.65 11.37
N SER A 54 -11.97 13.30 10.22
CA SER A 54 -11.01 14.25 9.64
C SER A 54 -10.67 15.36 10.63
N LEU A 55 -11.68 16.03 11.20
CA LEU A 55 -11.49 17.16 12.12
C LEU A 55 -10.66 16.77 13.35
N TRP A 56 -11.01 15.66 14.02
CA TRP A 56 -10.23 15.19 15.18
C TRP A 56 -8.82 14.76 14.82
N ALA A 57 -8.60 14.19 13.64
CA ALA A 57 -7.26 13.84 13.19
C ALA A 57 -6.43 15.09 12.87
N SER A 58 -7.00 16.08 12.16
CA SER A 58 -6.34 17.34 11.85
C SER A 58 -6.02 18.14 13.11
N ILE A 59 -6.93 18.23 14.08
CA ILE A 59 -6.67 18.89 15.38
C ILE A 59 -5.47 18.22 16.08
N ARG A 60 -5.45 16.88 16.15
CA ARG A 60 -4.32 16.15 16.75
C ARG A 60 -3.00 16.41 16.02
N ALA A 61 -3.01 16.43 14.70
CA ALA A 61 -1.81 16.70 13.92
C ALA A 61 -1.33 18.15 14.09
N ILE A 62 -2.23 19.13 14.10
CA ILE A 62 -1.90 20.54 14.38
C ILE A 62 -1.30 20.67 15.77
N LEU A 63 -1.92 20.07 16.79
CA LEU A 63 -1.39 20.10 18.17
C LEU A 63 0.01 19.47 18.25
N GLN A 64 0.23 18.37 17.56
CA GLN A 64 1.54 17.72 17.50
C GLN A 64 2.58 18.59 16.74
N CYS A 65 2.19 19.26 15.66
CA CYS A 65 3.05 20.21 14.95
C CYS A 65 3.41 21.39 15.84
N LEU A 66 2.43 21.98 16.55
CA LEU A 66 2.66 23.05 17.50
C LEU A 66 3.61 22.60 18.62
N LEU A 67 3.42 21.41 19.17
CA LEU A 67 4.37 20.82 20.13
C LEU A 67 5.77 20.79 19.56
N SER A 68 5.94 20.21 18.38
CA SER A 68 7.26 20.10 17.78
C SER A 68 7.88 21.46 17.52
N LEU A 69 7.09 22.48 17.16
CA LEU A 69 7.60 23.85 17.04
C LEU A 69 8.00 24.44 18.39
N THR A 70 7.21 24.23 19.46
CA THR A 70 7.56 24.73 20.80
C THR A 70 8.86 24.15 21.33
N VAL A 71 9.09 22.84 21.17
CA VAL A 71 10.34 22.18 21.56
C VAL A 71 11.53 22.72 20.78
N ARG A 72 11.34 23.09 19.51
CA ARG A 72 12.41 23.61 18.65
C ARG A 72 12.77 25.07 18.95
N TYR A 73 11.78 25.90 19.25
CA TYR A 73 11.94 27.35 19.38
C TYR A 73 11.81 27.88 20.81
N THR A 74 11.80 27.00 21.81
CA THR A 74 11.75 27.41 23.21
C THR A 74 12.94 28.30 23.57
N ARG A 75 12.64 29.48 24.13
CA ARG A 75 13.62 30.41 24.70
C ARG A 75 13.76 30.26 26.21
N ASN A 76 12.99 29.37 26.82
CA ASN A 76 13.06 29.14 28.26
C ASN A 76 14.37 28.42 28.59
N GLU A 77 15.20 29.08 29.40
CA GLU A 77 16.52 28.62 29.83
C GLU A 77 16.44 27.30 30.61
N GLU A 78 15.45 27.13 31.49
CA GLU A 78 15.24 25.89 32.24
C GLU A 78 14.95 24.71 31.30
N VAL A 79 14.10 24.93 30.30
CA VAL A 79 13.76 23.91 29.30
C VAL A 79 14.98 23.58 28.42
N ASN A 80 15.79 24.59 28.08
CA ASN A 80 17.03 24.39 27.33
C ASN A 80 18.06 23.61 28.14
N ASN A 81 18.23 23.91 29.43
CA ASN A 81 19.09 23.16 30.33
C ASN A 81 18.65 21.71 30.46
N VAL A 82 17.34 21.45 30.55
CA VAL A 82 16.79 20.09 30.51
C VAL A 82 17.09 19.41 29.18
N ILE A 83 16.85 20.08 28.05
CA ILE A 83 17.16 19.53 26.72
C ILE A 83 18.66 19.22 26.58
N ASP A 84 19.54 20.09 27.03
CA ASP A 84 20.99 19.92 26.94
C ASP A 84 21.48 18.79 27.86
N TYR A 85 20.95 18.71 29.08
CA TYR A 85 21.18 17.57 29.97
C TYR A 85 20.72 16.24 29.34
N LEU A 86 19.54 16.23 28.72
CA LEU A 86 19.02 15.05 28.02
C LEU A 86 19.87 14.72 26.79
N ASN A 87 20.29 15.72 26.04
CA ASN A 87 21.20 15.54 24.91
C ASN A 87 22.51 14.92 25.38
N GLU A 88 23.04 15.31 26.55
CA GLU A 88 24.24 14.71 27.15
C GLU A 88 24.00 13.27 27.62
N LYS A 89 22.90 13.00 28.33
CA LYS A 89 22.64 11.66 28.92
C LYS A 89 22.15 10.62 27.93
N LEU A 90 21.34 11.01 26.95
CA LEU A 90 20.83 10.13 25.90
C LEU A 90 21.73 10.13 24.66
N ASP A 91 22.68 11.07 24.64
CA ASP A 91 23.60 11.34 23.56
C ASP A 91 22.87 11.55 22.21
N LEU A 92 21.72 12.20 22.32
CA LEU A 92 20.73 12.32 21.25
C LEU A 92 20.42 13.80 21.06
N ASP A 93 20.57 14.31 19.84
CA ASP A 93 20.13 15.67 19.52
C ASP A 93 18.59 15.72 19.42
N ILE A 94 17.94 16.01 20.56
CA ILE A 94 16.48 16.03 20.69
C ILE A 94 15.84 17.00 19.70
N ARG A 95 16.48 18.15 19.43
CA ARG A 95 15.94 19.15 18.51
C ARG A 95 15.89 18.63 17.08
N LYS A 96 16.92 17.89 16.66
CA LYS A 96 16.91 17.21 15.35
C LYS A 96 15.87 16.10 15.30
N VAL A 97 15.79 15.23 16.30
CA VAL A 97 14.79 14.16 16.37
C VAL A 97 13.37 14.73 16.32
N ASN A 98 13.11 15.80 17.04
CA ASN A 98 11.83 16.48 17.03
C ASN A 98 11.52 17.14 15.68
N THR A 99 12.53 17.70 15.00
CA THR A 99 12.37 18.19 13.61
C THR A 99 11.95 17.07 12.67
N ILE A 100 12.40 15.86 12.95
CA ILE A 100 12.13 14.71 12.10
C ILE A 100 10.70 14.21 12.29
N ILE A 101 10.27 14.12 13.54
CA ILE A 101 8.89 13.85 13.89
C ILE A 101 7.98 14.88 13.23
N PHE A 102 8.33 16.18 13.31
CA PHE A 102 7.60 17.26 12.64
C PHE A 102 7.46 17.03 11.13
N LEU A 103 8.56 16.81 10.41
CA LEU A 103 8.52 16.58 8.97
C LEU A 103 7.72 15.32 8.60
N SER A 104 7.82 14.25 9.40
CA SER A 104 7.05 13.02 9.21
C SER A 104 5.54 13.28 9.32
N ILE A 105 5.12 14.11 10.28
CA ILE A 105 3.72 14.51 10.45
C ILE A 105 3.26 15.34 9.25
N VAL A 106 4.06 16.30 8.80
CA VAL A 106 3.73 17.13 7.64
C VAL A 106 3.56 16.27 6.39
N ILE A 107 4.46 15.31 6.16
CA ILE A 107 4.37 14.37 5.02
C ILE A 107 3.08 13.55 5.11
N LEU A 108 2.77 13.01 6.30
CA LEU A 108 1.58 12.19 6.53
C LEU A 108 0.28 12.98 6.31
N GLU A 109 0.19 14.19 6.85
CA GLU A 109 -0.98 15.04 6.68
C GLU A 109 -1.12 15.58 5.26
N SER A 110 0.00 15.80 4.55
CA SER A 110 -0.04 16.14 3.12
C SER A 110 -0.61 14.98 2.29
N TYR A 111 -0.19 13.74 2.58
CA TYR A 111 -0.75 12.56 1.94
C TYR A 111 -2.25 12.40 2.25
N TRP A 112 -2.65 12.58 3.51
CA TRP A 112 -4.06 12.58 3.88
C TRP A 112 -4.85 13.65 3.12
N LEU A 113 -4.39 14.90 3.11
CA LEU A 113 -5.09 16.01 2.45
C LEU A 113 -5.29 15.73 0.96
N PHE A 114 -4.25 15.20 0.30
CA PHE A 114 -4.33 14.78 -1.09
C PHE A 114 -5.43 13.73 -1.34
N THR A 115 -5.44 12.67 -0.54
CA THR A 115 -6.45 11.60 -0.67
C THR A 115 -7.86 12.09 -0.31
N PHE A 116 -7.99 12.95 0.69
CA PHE A 116 -9.24 13.58 1.09
C PHE A 116 -9.83 14.47 -0.01
N ILE A 117 -9.01 15.31 -0.65
CA ILE A 117 -9.41 16.13 -1.81
C ILE A 117 -9.87 15.23 -2.97
N THR A 118 -9.17 14.12 -3.20
CA THR A 118 -9.52 13.13 -4.24
C THR A 118 -10.90 12.50 -3.97
N VAL A 119 -11.20 12.21 -2.71
CA VAL A 119 -12.49 11.67 -2.28
C VAL A 119 -13.60 12.71 -2.48
N ILE A 120 -13.46 13.93 -1.95
CA ILE A 120 -14.48 14.97 -2.04
C ILE A 120 -14.79 15.35 -3.49
N ASN A 121 -13.78 15.34 -4.37
CA ASN A 121 -13.96 15.64 -5.79
C ASN A 121 -14.49 14.47 -6.63
N TYR A 122 -14.89 13.36 -6.01
CA TYR A 122 -15.41 12.17 -6.71
C TYR A 122 -14.43 11.56 -7.73
N ARG A 123 -13.11 11.68 -7.47
CA ARG A 123 -12.05 11.18 -8.37
C ARG A 123 -11.50 9.81 -7.99
N LEU A 124 -12.04 9.18 -6.95
CA LEU A 124 -11.61 7.87 -6.44
C LEU A 124 -12.17 6.72 -7.29
N ARG A 125 -11.46 6.37 -8.36
CA ARG A 125 -11.87 5.30 -9.30
C ARG A 125 -11.94 3.91 -8.66
N VAL A 126 -11.23 3.69 -7.55
CA VAL A 126 -11.19 2.38 -6.87
C VAL A 126 -12.51 2.00 -6.21
N VAL A 127 -13.40 2.95 -5.90
CA VAL A 127 -14.73 2.68 -5.31
C VAL A 127 -15.53 1.72 -6.20
N ASN A 128 -15.56 1.97 -7.51
CA ASN A 128 -16.29 1.13 -8.46
C ASN A 128 -15.68 -0.26 -8.59
N VAL A 129 -14.36 -0.36 -8.37
CA VAL A 129 -13.67 -1.67 -8.39
C VAL A 129 -14.04 -2.47 -7.15
N PHE A 130 -14.12 -1.83 -5.98
CA PHE A 130 -14.54 -2.52 -4.76
C PHE A 130 -15.98 -2.96 -4.80
N GLU A 131 -16.90 -2.16 -5.32
CA GLU A 131 -18.29 -2.58 -5.44
C GLU A 131 -18.43 -3.84 -6.30
N ASP A 132 -17.83 -3.86 -7.49
CA ASP A 132 -17.82 -5.07 -8.34
C ASP A 132 -17.13 -6.26 -7.65
N CYS A 133 -16.05 -6.02 -6.89
CA CYS A 133 -15.37 -7.08 -6.14
C CYS A 133 -16.20 -7.59 -4.96
N ILE A 134 -16.92 -6.72 -4.24
CA ILE A 134 -17.77 -7.09 -3.11
C ILE A 134 -18.92 -7.98 -3.60
N GLU A 135 -19.54 -7.63 -4.74
CA GLU A 135 -20.67 -8.38 -5.28
C GLU A 135 -20.27 -9.68 -6.00
N ASN A 136 -19.18 -9.65 -6.77
CA ASN A 136 -18.90 -10.71 -7.74
C ASN A 136 -17.68 -11.58 -7.42
N SER A 137 -16.81 -11.22 -6.49
CA SER A 137 -15.53 -11.93 -6.27
C SER A 137 -15.69 -13.41 -5.93
N ASP A 138 -16.70 -13.76 -5.11
CA ASP A 138 -16.96 -15.14 -4.70
C ASP A 138 -17.52 -16.03 -5.82
N ARG A 139 -18.12 -15.41 -6.85
CA ARG A 139 -18.66 -16.08 -8.05
C ARG A 139 -17.61 -16.30 -9.13
N ILE A 140 -16.66 -15.38 -9.24
CA ILE A 140 -15.65 -15.39 -10.31
C ILE A 140 -14.57 -16.45 -10.06
N LEU A 141 -14.21 -16.68 -8.80
CA LEU A 141 -13.11 -17.55 -8.37
C LEU A 141 -13.55 -19.01 -8.21
N PHE A 142 -12.64 -19.94 -8.47
CA PHE A 142 -12.85 -21.33 -8.07
C PHE A 142 -12.85 -21.47 -6.55
N GLU A 143 -13.71 -22.34 -6.01
CA GLU A 143 -13.88 -22.53 -4.56
C GLU A 143 -12.57 -22.81 -3.81
N LYS A 144 -11.70 -23.66 -4.36
CA LYS A 144 -10.37 -23.94 -3.79
C LYS A 144 -9.50 -22.67 -3.69
N ASN A 145 -9.55 -21.81 -4.70
CA ASN A 145 -8.77 -20.58 -4.72
C ASN A 145 -9.38 -19.48 -3.84
N ARG A 146 -10.71 -19.47 -3.70
CA ARG A 146 -11.45 -18.64 -2.74
C ARG A 146 -11.03 -18.97 -1.31
N GLN A 147 -11.08 -20.25 -0.92
CA GLN A 147 -10.67 -20.68 0.43
C GLN A 147 -9.20 -20.35 0.69
N TYR A 148 -8.33 -20.65 -0.28
CA TYR A 148 -6.91 -20.30 -0.18
C TYR A 148 -6.66 -18.80 0.01
N LEU A 149 -7.44 -17.93 -0.64
CA LEU A 149 -7.34 -16.48 -0.45
C LEU A 149 -7.76 -16.05 0.95
N ILE A 150 -8.84 -16.61 1.48
CA ILE A 150 -9.34 -16.34 2.83
C ILE A 150 -8.31 -16.78 3.87
N ASP A 151 -7.81 -18.02 3.80
CA ASP A 151 -6.83 -18.56 4.74
C ASP A 151 -5.53 -17.75 4.72
N ARG A 152 -5.07 -17.39 3.52
CA ARG A 152 -3.89 -16.56 3.35
C ARG A 152 -4.10 -15.14 3.87
N PHE A 153 -5.28 -14.55 3.65
CA PHE A 153 -5.62 -13.24 4.17
C PHE A 153 -5.56 -13.24 5.71
N VAL A 154 -6.12 -14.26 6.34
CA VAL A 154 -6.10 -14.46 7.80
C VAL A 154 -4.66 -14.50 8.31
N LEU A 155 -3.81 -15.33 7.70
CA LEU A 155 -2.41 -15.47 8.09
C LEU A 155 -1.64 -14.16 7.91
N VAL A 156 -1.75 -13.53 6.74
CA VAL A 156 -1.05 -12.29 6.42
C VAL A 156 -1.49 -11.16 7.34
N SER A 157 -2.79 -11.04 7.60
CA SER A 157 -3.32 -10.03 8.53
C SER A 157 -2.84 -10.26 9.96
N PHE A 158 -2.74 -11.53 10.40
CA PHE A 158 -2.18 -11.87 11.69
C PHE A 158 -0.71 -11.46 11.81
N ILE A 159 0.12 -11.78 10.80
CA ILE A 159 1.54 -11.42 10.79
C ILE A 159 1.71 -9.90 10.79
N ILE A 160 1.08 -9.21 9.83
CA ILE A 160 1.20 -7.76 9.69
C ILE A 160 0.64 -7.04 10.93
N GLY A 161 -0.44 -7.56 11.52
CA GLY A 161 -1.03 -7.00 12.73
C GLY A 161 -0.17 -7.19 13.96
N THR A 162 0.53 -8.32 14.06
CA THR A 162 1.50 -8.57 15.13
C THR A 162 2.68 -7.62 14.99
N VAL A 163 3.23 -7.47 13.79
CA VAL A 163 4.31 -6.53 13.50
C VAL A 163 3.89 -5.10 13.85
N ALA A 164 2.71 -4.64 13.39
CA ALA A 164 2.22 -3.30 13.70
C ALA A 164 2.04 -3.06 15.22
N LYS A 165 1.54 -4.06 15.96
CA LYS A 165 1.44 -3.99 17.43
C LYS A 165 2.79 -3.90 18.10
N ILE A 166 3.76 -4.71 17.68
CA ILE A 166 5.13 -4.67 18.21
C ILE A 166 5.75 -3.31 17.95
N THR A 167 5.66 -2.79 16.72
CA THR A 167 6.14 -1.45 16.37
C THR A 167 5.49 -0.37 17.23
N LYS A 168 4.17 -0.46 17.46
CA LYS A 168 3.45 0.46 18.34
C LYS A 168 3.98 0.40 19.78
N ILE A 169 4.22 -0.80 20.32
CA ILE A 169 4.75 -0.97 21.67
C ILE A 169 6.17 -0.39 21.77
N ILE A 170 7.03 -0.66 20.78
CA ILE A 170 8.41 -0.12 20.73
C ILE A 170 8.38 1.41 20.69
N LEU A 171 7.57 2.00 19.80
CA LEU A 171 7.44 3.46 19.69
C LEU A 171 6.84 4.09 20.96
N LEU A 172 5.89 3.41 21.60
CA LEU A 172 5.32 3.88 22.86
C LEU A 172 6.35 3.82 23.99
N PHE A 173 7.11 2.74 24.08
CA PHE A 173 8.15 2.57 25.11
C PHE A 173 9.30 3.55 24.93
N SER A 174 9.72 3.81 23.68
CA SER A 174 10.73 4.84 23.40
C SER A 174 10.23 6.24 23.76
N PHE A 175 8.95 6.54 23.50
CA PHE A 175 8.37 7.81 23.88
C PHE A 175 8.18 7.95 25.40
N CYS A 176 7.71 6.90 26.06
CA CYS A 176 7.53 6.86 27.52
C CYS A 176 8.86 6.96 28.27
N SER A 177 9.93 6.32 27.80
CA SER A 177 11.25 6.43 28.43
C SER A 177 11.80 7.85 28.36
N VAL A 178 11.69 8.53 27.22
CA VAL A 178 12.05 9.95 27.09
C VAL A 178 11.18 10.82 28.00
N ALA A 179 9.87 10.58 28.02
CA ALA A 179 8.96 11.36 28.83
C ALA A 179 9.16 11.16 30.34
N CYS A 180 9.36 9.92 30.82
CA CYS A 180 9.69 9.66 32.23
C CYS A 180 10.98 10.36 32.66
N LEU A 181 11.97 10.46 31.76
CA LEU A 181 13.20 11.19 32.04
C LEU A 181 12.95 12.70 32.15
N ILE A 182 12.05 13.24 31.31
CA ILE A 182 11.61 14.64 31.42
C ILE A 182 10.78 14.88 32.70
N ILE A 183 9.89 13.95 33.08
CA ILE A 183 9.11 14.03 34.34
C ILE A 183 10.05 14.01 35.54
N TYR A 184 11.03 13.11 35.55
CA TYR A 184 12.03 13.05 36.61
C TYR A 184 12.76 14.39 36.75
N LEU A 185 13.21 14.98 35.63
CA LEU A 185 13.89 16.28 35.64
C LEU A 185 12.98 17.46 36.02
N THR A 186 11.72 17.45 35.60
CA THR A 186 10.75 18.50 35.95
C THR A 186 10.18 18.36 37.37
N SER A 187 10.18 17.16 37.95
CA SER A 187 9.82 16.92 39.35
C SER A 187 10.86 17.50 40.31
N ILE A 188 12.14 17.51 39.92
CA ILE A 188 13.22 18.23 40.61
C ILE A 188 12.98 19.75 40.61
N LEU A 189 12.31 20.28 39.58
CA LEU A 189 11.97 21.70 39.42
C LEU A 189 10.61 22.10 40.03
N HIS A 190 9.90 21.17 40.69
CA HIS A 190 8.66 21.40 41.45
C HIS A 190 7.51 22.14 40.70
N ASN A 191 7.38 21.95 39.38
CA ASN A 191 6.32 22.59 38.59
C ASN A 191 5.19 21.60 38.20
N PRO A 192 4.05 21.57 38.92
CA PRO A 192 2.96 20.63 38.64
C PRO A 192 2.27 20.88 37.29
N ILE A 193 2.26 22.13 36.81
CA ILE A 193 1.68 22.48 35.50
C ILE A 193 2.52 21.86 34.37
N ALA A 194 3.85 21.85 34.52
CA ALA A 194 4.74 21.22 33.55
C ALA A 194 4.51 19.71 33.44
N ILE A 195 4.23 19.03 34.56
CA ILE A 195 3.91 17.59 34.58
C ILE A 195 2.60 17.31 33.83
N ILE A 196 1.55 18.09 34.11
CA ILE A 196 0.25 17.94 33.42
C ILE A 196 0.40 18.19 31.92
N ALA A 197 1.10 19.26 31.54
CA ALA A 197 1.37 19.57 30.14
C ALA A 197 2.12 18.41 29.46
N LEU A 198 3.14 17.85 30.09
CA LEU A 198 3.90 16.73 29.53
C LEU A 198 3.04 15.48 29.32
N LEU A 199 2.22 15.10 30.31
CA LEU A 199 1.30 13.97 30.20
C LEU A 199 0.30 14.16 29.06
N PHE A 200 -0.20 15.39 28.89
CA PHE A 200 -1.06 15.74 27.76
C PHE A 200 -0.32 15.60 26.42
N MET A 201 0.93 16.03 26.34
CA MET A 201 1.75 15.85 25.14
C MET A 201 2.01 14.38 24.82
N MET A 202 2.28 13.56 25.84
CA MET A 202 2.42 12.11 25.67
C MET A 202 1.16 11.48 25.11
N PHE A 203 0.00 11.88 25.61
CA PHE A 203 -1.28 11.39 25.12
C PHE A 203 -1.48 11.74 23.65
N ILE A 204 -1.23 12.99 23.24
CA ILE A 204 -1.35 13.41 21.83
C ILE A 204 -0.39 12.62 20.94
N SER A 205 0.88 12.51 21.32
CA SER A 205 1.90 11.78 20.55
C SER A 205 1.54 10.30 20.40
N ALA A 206 1.12 9.63 21.48
CA ALA A 206 0.69 8.24 21.43
C ALA A 206 -0.51 8.02 20.49
N GLN A 207 -1.49 8.94 20.51
CA GLN A 207 -2.63 8.92 19.61
C GLN A 207 -2.23 9.12 18.14
N HIS A 208 -1.23 9.96 17.89
CA HIS A 208 -0.71 10.20 16.54
C HIS A 208 0.04 8.97 16.00
N PHE A 209 0.92 8.37 16.80
CA PHE A 209 1.63 7.14 16.42
C PHE A 209 0.68 5.97 16.17
N ASP A 210 -0.40 5.85 16.96
CA ASP A 210 -1.45 4.85 16.70
C ASP A 210 -2.12 5.08 15.34
N GLY A 211 -2.46 6.34 15.02
CA GLY A 211 -3.02 6.69 13.71
C GLY A 211 -2.09 6.31 12.55
N PHE A 212 -0.80 6.68 12.65
CA PHE A 212 0.21 6.38 11.64
C PHE A 212 0.41 4.87 11.43
N SER A 213 0.57 4.11 12.51
CA SER A 213 0.74 2.65 12.45
C SER A 213 -0.45 1.98 11.76
N ASN A 214 -1.68 2.43 12.06
CA ASN A 214 -2.88 1.92 11.42
C ASN A 214 -2.95 2.25 9.92
N ILE A 215 -2.48 3.41 9.48
CA ILE A 215 -2.44 3.76 8.04
C ILE A 215 -1.53 2.79 7.30
N LEU A 216 -0.29 2.58 7.78
CA LEU A 216 0.66 1.64 7.18
C LEU A 216 0.10 0.21 7.15
N TYR A 217 -0.51 -0.21 8.25
CA TYR A 217 -1.13 -1.52 8.39
C TYR A 217 -2.24 -1.75 7.33
N VAL A 218 -3.15 -0.78 7.17
CA VAL A 218 -4.24 -0.86 6.19
C VAL A 218 -3.70 -0.91 4.77
N ILE A 219 -2.76 -0.03 4.44
CA ILE A 219 -2.08 0.02 3.14
C ILE A 219 -1.47 -1.36 2.83
N MET A 220 -0.67 -1.91 3.74
CA MET A 220 0.01 -3.18 3.51
C MET A 220 -0.93 -4.35 3.29
N ILE A 221 -1.95 -4.49 4.14
CA ILE A 221 -2.88 -5.60 4.02
C ILE A 221 -3.70 -5.48 2.75
N PHE A 222 -4.20 -4.26 2.48
CA PHE A 222 -4.94 -3.97 1.26
C PHE A 222 -4.15 -4.38 0.02
N PHE A 223 -2.88 -3.95 -0.07
CA PHE A 223 -2.03 -4.29 -1.19
C PHE A 223 -1.70 -5.76 -1.29
N SER A 224 -1.31 -6.39 -0.19
CA SER A 224 -0.92 -7.80 -0.18
C SER A 224 -2.04 -8.70 -0.67
N PHE A 225 -3.27 -8.45 -0.23
CA PHE A 225 -4.43 -9.21 -0.67
C PHE A 225 -4.83 -8.87 -2.09
N THR A 226 -4.97 -7.59 -2.44
CA THR A 226 -5.45 -7.16 -3.76
C THR A 226 -4.53 -7.67 -4.87
N LEU A 227 -3.22 -7.53 -4.68
CA LEU A 227 -2.21 -8.07 -5.60
C LEU A 227 -2.32 -9.59 -5.74
N LYS A 228 -2.54 -10.29 -4.62
CA LYS A 228 -2.67 -11.74 -4.63
C LYS A 228 -3.96 -12.21 -5.29
N PHE A 229 -5.06 -11.51 -5.06
CA PHE A 229 -6.36 -11.73 -5.69
C PHE A 229 -6.23 -11.62 -7.21
N TYR A 230 -5.67 -10.53 -7.74
CA TYR A 230 -5.47 -10.38 -9.18
C TYR A 230 -4.50 -11.38 -9.77
N HIS A 231 -3.42 -11.72 -9.05
CA HIS A 231 -2.52 -12.77 -9.50
C HIS A 231 -3.21 -14.14 -9.62
N ILE A 232 -4.12 -14.47 -8.70
CA ILE A 232 -4.91 -15.70 -8.78
C ILE A 232 -5.90 -15.64 -9.94
N ARG A 233 -6.59 -14.51 -10.13
CA ARG A 233 -7.50 -14.33 -11.27
C ARG A 233 -6.77 -14.51 -12.61
N PHE A 234 -5.58 -13.94 -12.76
CA PHE A 234 -4.73 -14.20 -13.93
C PHE A 234 -4.36 -15.68 -14.07
N LYS A 235 -3.98 -16.34 -12.97
CA LYS A 235 -3.63 -17.76 -12.99
C LYS A 235 -4.80 -18.63 -13.44
N GLU A 236 -6.00 -18.38 -12.93
CA GLU A 236 -7.20 -19.10 -13.35
C GLU A 236 -7.52 -18.87 -14.83
N LEU A 237 -7.38 -17.62 -15.30
CA LEU A 237 -7.59 -17.26 -16.69
C LEU A 237 -6.57 -17.99 -17.60
N ILE A 238 -5.30 -18.04 -17.21
CA ILE A 238 -4.26 -18.82 -17.89
C ILE A 238 -4.57 -20.33 -17.90
N ILE A 239 -5.10 -20.89 -16.81
CA ILE A 239 -5.49 -22.31 -16.75
C ILE A 239 -6.62 -22.60 -17.73
N ARG A 240 -7.68 -21.76 -17.75
CA ARG A 240 -8.79 -21.88 -18.70
C ARG A 240 -8.28 -21.78 -20.14
N LEU A 241 -7.38 -20.84 -20.42
CA LEU A 241 -6.75 -20.69 -21.72
C LEU A 241 -5.95 -21.95 -22.12
N ARG A 242 -5.16 -22.53 -21.21
CA ARG A 242 -4.43 -23.78 -21.46
C ARG A 242 -5.36 -24.97 -21.73
N SER A 243 -6.49 -25.08 -21.03
CA SER A 243 -7.46 -26.14 -21.33
C SER A 243 -7.99 -26.02 -22.76
N ILE A 244 -8.25 -24.81 -23.24
CA ILE A 244 -8.65 -24.56 -24.63
C ILE A 244 -7.53 -24.95 -25.59
N VAL A 245 -6.27 -24.56 -25.32
CA VAL A 245 -5.10 -24.98 -26.14
C VAL A 245 -5.04 -26.51 -26.27
N SER A 246 -5.26 -27.23 -25.16
CA SER A 246 -5.23 -28.68 -25.14
C SER A 246 -6.39 -29.31 -25.91
N ALA A 247 -7.60 -28.73 -25.80
CA ALA A 247 -8.78 -29.17 -26.55
C ALA A 247 -8.60 -28.96 -28.06
N ILE A 248 -8.09 -27.80 -28.48
CA ILE A 248 -7.75 -27.49 -29.88
C ILE A 248 -6.72 -28.49 -30.41
N ARG A 249 -5.77 -28.95 -29.57
CA ARG A 249 -4.77 -29.94 -29.97
C ARG A 249 -5.40 -31.32 -30.21
N MET A 250 -6.38 -31.71 -29.39
CA MET A 250 -6.95 -33.07 -29.36
C MET A 250 -8.13 -33.27 -30.32
N ARG A 251 -8.88 -32.21 -30.71
CA ARG A 251 -10.07 -32.34 -31.57
C ARG A 251 -10.02 -31.44 -32.82
N ASN A 252 -10.59 -31.94 -33.91
CA ASN A 252 -10.62 -31.28 -35.22
C ASN A 252 -11.95 -30.54 -35.55
N THR A 253 -12.92 -30.52 -34.62
CA THR A 253 -14.35 -30.36 -35.01
C THR A 253 -15.16 -29.24 -34.36
N PHE A 254 -14.68 -28.48 -33.37
CA PHE A 254 -15.53 -27.49 -32.65
C PHE A 254 -15.04 -26.03 -32.71
N TYR A 255 -14.85 -25.52 -33.93
CA TYR A 255 -14.40 -24.14 -34.15
C TYR A 255 -15.31 -23.05 -33.51
N TYR A 256 -16.63 -23.28 -33.48
CA TYR A 256 -17.60 -22.28 -33.00
C TYR A 256 -17.67 -22.18 -31.46
N ILE A 257 -17.51 -23.31 -30.76
CA ILE A 257 -17.48 -23.34 -29.29
C ILE A 257 -16.15 -22.74 -28.80
N GLU A 258 -15.06 -22.98 -29.52
CA GLU A 258 -13.74 -22.42 -29.22
C GLU A 258 -13.69 -20.89 -29.39
N SER A 259 -14.29 -20.34 -30.45
CA SER A 259 -14.30 -18.89 -30.69
C SER A 259 -15.13 -18.12 -29.64
N PHE A 260 -16.26 -18.69 -29.22
CA PHE A 260 -17.09 -18.11 -28.15
C PHE A 260 -16.35 -18.12 -26.79
N ALA A 261 -15.73 -19.25 -26.44
CA ALA A 261 -14.96 -19.38 -25.20
C ALA A 261 -13.76 -18.41 -25.14
N ILE A 262 -13.04 -18.24 -26.26
CA ILE A 262 -11.93 -17.29 -26.36
C ILE A 262 -12.42 -15.84 -26.20
N ARG A 263 -13.57 -15.50 -26.80
CA ARG A 263 -14.14 -14.16 -26.66
C ARG A 263 -14.45 -13.82 -25.20
N HIS A 264 -15.10 -14.75 -24.49
CA HIS A 264 -15.43 -14.54 -23.08
C HIS A 264 -14.17 -14.41 -22.19
N LEU A 265 -13.13 -15.20 -22.47
CA LEU A 265 -11.84 -15.06 -21.77
C LEU A 265 -11.15 -13.72 -22.05
N ASN A 266 -11.24 -13.21 -23.28
CA ASN A 266 -10.70 -11.89 -23.62
C ASN A 266 -11.47 -10.76 -22.92
N GLU A 267 -12.79 -10.88 -22.81
CA GLU A 267 -13.63 -9.95 -22.05
C GLU A 267 -13.25 -9.96 -20.55
N ASP A 268 -13.05 -11.15 -19.96
CA ASP A 268 -12.57 -11.30 -18.58
C ASP A 268 -11.17 -10.69 -18.38
N TYR A 269 -10.26 -10.90 -19.33
CA TYR A 269 -8.92 -10.33 -19.31
C TYR A 269 -8.96 -8.80 -19.34
N VAL A 270 -9.76 -8.23 -20.26
CA VAL A 270 -9.94 -6.77 -20.35
C VAL A 270 -10.52 -6.21 -19.05
N LYS A 271 -11.51 -6.88 -18.45
CA LYS A 271 -12.09 -6.48 -17.16
C LYS A 271 -11.03 -6.49 -16.05
N ILE A 272 -10.18 -7.51 -15.98
CA ILE A 272 -9.08 -7.58 -15.00
C ILE A 272 -8.09 -6.43 -15.20
N CYS A 273 -7.68 -6.16 -16.45
CA CYS A 273 -6.73 -5.11 -16.78
C CYS A 273 -7.27 -3.71 -16.47
N ASP A 274 -8.54 -3.43 -16.79
CA ASP A 274 -9.21 -2.17 -16.44
C ASP A 274 -9.28 -1.98 -14.92
N GLN A 275 -9.63 -3.03 -14.17
CA GLN A 275 -9.64 -2.97 -12.71
C GLN A 275 -8.25 -2.68 -12.12
N ILE A 276 -7.21 -3.35 -12.61
CA ILE A 276 -5.82 -3.11 -12.18
C ILE A 276 -5.41 -1.69 -12.52
N HIS A 277 -5.76 -1.19 -13.70
CA HIS A 277 -5.47 0.19 -14.09
C HIS A 277 -6.14 1.21 -13.16
N ARG A 278 -7.43 1.03 -12.86
CA ARG A 278 -8.18 1.90 -11.93
C ARG A 278 -7.62 1.88 -10.51
N ILE A 279 -7.18 0.71 -10.04
CA ILE A 279 -6.45 0.57 -8.78
C ILE A 279 -5.12 1.32 -8.88
N ASN A 280 -4.36 1.11 -9.95
CA ASN A 280 -3.05 1.71 -10.15
C ASN A 280 -3.07 3.23 -10.01
N VAL A 281 -4.05 3.89 -10.61
CA VAL A 281 -4.21 5.37 -10.55
C VAL A 281 -4.25 5.91 -9.12
N HIS A 282 -4.84 5.16 -8.17
CA HIS A 282 -4.83 5.54 -6.76
C HIS A 282 -3.56 5.05 -6.06
N THR A 283 -3.23 3.78 -6.28
CA THR A 283 -2.19 3.10 -5.52
C THR A 283 -0.79 3.58 -5.85
N SER A 284 -0.60 4.21 -7.02
CA SER A 284 0.68 4.77 -7.42
C SER A 284 1.17 5.84 -6.46
N GLN A 285 0.24 6.59 -5.86
CA GLN A 285 0.52 7.61 -4.85
C GLN A 285 0.83 6.96 -3.50
N ASP A 286 0.11 5.91 -3.13
CA ASP A 286 0.39 5.14 -1.90
C ASP A 286 1.81 4.56 -1.95
N PHE A 287 2.25 4.01 -3.09
CA PHE A 287 3.62 3.53 -3.26
C PHE A 287 4.66 4.65 -3.19
N MET A 288 4.37 5.82 -3.75
CA MET A 288 5.27 6.98 -3.65
C MET A 288 5.40 7.45 -2.20
N PHE A 289 4.29 7.52 -1.46
CA PHE A 289 4.28 7.84 -0.05
C PHE A 289 5.11 6.84 0.77
N MET A 290 4.91 5.54 0.56
CA MET A 290 5.67 4.48 1.24
C MET A 290 7.17 4.54 0.94
N GLU A 291 7.55 4.86 -0.31
CA GLU A 291 8.94 5.02 -0.72
C GLU A 291 9.59 6.27 -0.09
N LEU A 292 8.86 7.39 -0.04
CA LEU A 292 9.34 8.62 0.58
C LEU A 292 9.54 8.44 2.09
N MET A 293 8.58 7.81 2.78
CA MET A 293 8.71 7.48 4.20
C MET A 293 9.89 6.54 4.46
N PHE A 294 10.10 5.54 3.61
CA PHE A 294 11.23 4.63 3.74
C PHE A 294 12.59 5.33 3.56
N LYS A 295 12.75 6.14 2.50
CA LYS A 295 13.96 6.95 2.27
C LYS A 295 14.22 7.91 3.42
N TYR A 296 13.16 8.49 3.96
CA TYR A 296 13.24 9.39 5.10
C TYR A 296 13.78 8.68 6.35
N VAL A 297 13.20 7.53 6.71
CA VAL A 297 13.66 6.71 7.85
C VAL A 297 15.09 6.20 7.63
N MET A 298 15.45 5.85 6.40
CA MET A 298 16.78 5.39 6.00
C MET A 298 17.84 6.49 6.18
N ILE A 299 17.64 7.69 5.59
CA ILE A 299 18.55 8.83 5.73
C ILE A 299 18.81 9.11 7.21
N PHE A 300 17.74 9.10 8.00
CA PHE A 300 17.85 9.40 9.41
C PHE A 300 18.59 8.32 10.20
N SER A 301 18.30 7.05 9.94
CA SER A 301 18.97 5.94 10.61
C SER A 301 20.48 5.94 10.30
N THR A 302 20.86 6.26 9.07
CA THR A 302 22.26 6.41 8.67
C THR A 302 22.94 7.61 9.35
N TYR A 303 22.24 8.74 9.48
CA TYR A 303 22.72 9.89 10.25
C TYR A 303 22.94 9.54 11.74
N GLN A 304 22.01 8.81 12.35
CA GLN A 304 22.12 8.38 13.74
C GLN A 304 23.28 7.39 13.95
N LEU A 305 23.45 6.41 13.05
CA LEU A 305 24.56 5.46 13.12
C LEU A 305 25.94 6.13 13.10
N GLN A 306 26.09 7.19 12.31
CA GLN A 306 27.37 7.88 12.16
C GLN A 306 27.77 8.70 13.39
N LYS A 307 26.80 9.18 14.17
CA LYS A 307 27.14 10.00 15.34
C LYS A 307 27.78 9.22 16.50
N TYR A 308 27.80 7.87 16.49
CA TYR A 308 28.39 6.95 17.51
C TYR A 308 28.08 7.21 18.99
N SER A 309 27.40 8.30 19.27
CA SER A 309 27.25 8.90 20.57
C SER A 309 25.90 8.44 21.14
N ILE A 310 24.85 8.44 20.31
CA ILE A 310 23.47 8.03 20.66
C ILE A 310 23.38 6.73 21.44
N SER A 311 22.56 6.75 22.51
CA SER A 311 22.18 5.56 23.28
C SER A 311 21.86 4.37 22.35
N HIS A 312 22.53 3.23 22.59
CA HIS A 312 22.37 2.02 21.78
C HIS A 312 20.90 1.64 21.54
N PHE A 313 20.02 1.95 22.50
CA PHE A 313 18.58 1.75 22.39
C PHE A 313 17.95 2.50 21.21
N MET A 314 18.21 3.80 21.04
CA MET A 314 17.61 4.58 19.95
C MET A 314 18.12 4.15 18.57
N VAL A 315 19.42 3.84 18.47
CA VAL A 315 19.99 3.26 17.25
C VAL A 315 19.30 1.95 16.88
N ILE A 316 19.10 1.05 17.85
CA ILE A 316 18.37 -0.21 17.65
C ILE A 316 16.95 0.05 17.17
N VAL A 317 16.22 1.00 17.77
CA VAL A 317 14.85 1.35 17.36
C VAL A 317 14.83 1.81 15.90
N PHE A 318 15.72 2.71 15.48
CA PHE A 318 15.75 3.22 14.11
C PHE A 318 16.21 2.17 13.08
N VAL A 319 17.15 1.30 13.44
CA VAL A 319 17.56 0.16 12.60
C VAL A 319 16.40 -0.81 12.42
N VAL A 320 15.68 -1.15 13.50
CA VAL A 320 14.50 -2.03 13.44
C VAL A 320 13.41 -1.41 12.56
N LEU A 321 13.13 -0.11 12.71
CA LEU A 321 12.17 0.60 11.86
C LEU A 321 12.60 0.59 10.38
N THR A 322 13.87 0.87 10.09
CA THR A 322 14.41 0.85 8.72
C THR A 322 14.28 -0.52 8.09
N LEU A 323 14.68 -1.57 8.82
CA LEU A 323 14.56 -2.95 8.37
C LEU A 323 13.10 -3.32 8.11
N GLN A 324 12.20 -2.91 9.00
CA GLN A 324 10.77 -3.13 8.85
C GLN A 324 10.22 -2.46 7.57
N PHE A 325 10.45 -1.16 7.38
CA PHE A 325 10.00 -0.46 6.16
C PHE A 325 10.63 -1.05 4.89
N PHE A 326 11.91 -1.41 4.94
CA PHE A 326 12.61 -2.06 3.84
C PHE A 326 11.94 -3.38 3.44
N LEU A 327 11.73 -4.28 4.40
CA LEU A 327 11.11 -5.59 4.17
C LEU A 327 9.69 -5.45 3.65
N ILE A 328 8.93 -4.52 4.21
CA ILE A 328 7.54 -4.24 3.79
C ILE A 328 7.50 -3.77 2.34
N ASN A 329 8.26 -2.71 2.00
CA ASN A 329 8.26 -2.15 0.66
C ASN A 329 8.72 -3.18 -0.37
N HIS A 330 9.78 -3.93 -0.08
CA HIS A 330 10.28 -4.97 -0.98
C HIS A 330 9.28 -6.13 -1.13
N ALA A 331 8.61 -6.54 -0.07
CA ALA A 331 7.58 -7.58 -0.16
C ALA A 331 6.42 -7.14 -1.05
N LEU A 332 5.95 -5.89 -0.91
CA LEU A 332 4.88 -5.34 -1.75
C LEU A 332 5.32 -5.20 -3.21
N TYR A 333 6.51 -4.67 -3.47
CA TYR A 333 7.05 -4.55 -4.82
C TYR A 333 7.25 -5.92 -5.48
N PHE A 334 7.72 -6.92 -4.72
CA PHE A 334 7.86 -8.28 -5.22
C PHE A 334 6.50 -8.90 -5.58
N MET A 335 5.45 -8.62 -4.81
CA MET A 335 4.09 -9.06 -5.16
C MET A 335 3.57 -8.33 -6.40
N ALA A 336 3.79 -7.02 -6.52
CA ALA A 336 3.34 -6.21 -7.65
C ALA A 336 4.02 -6.65 -8.96
N ALA A 337 5.31 -6.98 -8.91
CA ALA A 337 6.10 -7.45 -10.06
C ALA A 337 5.62 -8.78 -10.66
N LYS A 338 4.70 -9.51 -10.01
CA LYS A 338 4.09 -10.75 -10.55
C LYS A 338 3.00 -10.47 -11.58
N LEU A 339 2.37 -9.30 -11.57
CA LEU A 339 1.29 -8.96 -12.50
C LEU A 339 1.80 -8.85 -13.95
N PRO A 340 2.89 -8.11 -14.25
CA PRO A 340 3.43 -8.05 -15.62
C PRO A 340 3.82 -9.42 -16.18
N ILE A 341 4.38 -10.30 -15.34
CA ILE A 341 4.76 -11.66 -15.73
C ILE A 341 3.53 -12.50 -16.11
N SER A 342 2.47 -12.37 -15.31
CA SER A 342 1.22 -13.07 -15.58
C SER A 342 0.59 -12.59 -16.89
N ASN A 343 0.68 -11.29 -17.17
CA ASN A 343 0.27 -10.71 -18.45
C ASN A 343 1.09 -11.27 -19.63
N GLN A 344 2.41 -11.31 -19.51
CA GLN A 344 3.29 -11.84 -20.55
C GLN A 344 3.01 -13.32 -20.85
N LEU A 345 2.73 -14.13 -19.82
CA LEU A 345 2.34 -15.54 -20.00
C LEU A 345 0.99 -15.66 -20.71
N TYR A 346 0.02 -14.82 -20.36
CA TYR A 346 -1.26 -14.77 -21.05
C TYR A 346 -1.08 -14.42 -22.53
N TYR A 347 -0.29 -13.39 -22.83
CA TYR A 347 0.07 -12.99 -24.19
C TYR A 347 0.67 -14.15 -24.99
N GLN A 348 1.72 -14.79 -24.48
CA GLN A 348 2.41 -15.88 -25.17
C GLN A 348 1.46 -17.04 -25.51
N LEU A 349 0.59 -17.41 -24.57
CA LEU A 349 -0.40 -18.47 -24.80
C LEU A 349 -1.46 -18.04 -25.82
N SER A 350 -1.90 -16.79 -25.76
CA SER A 350 -2.90 -16.24 -26.67
C SER A 350 -2.38 -16.18 -28.10
N VAL A 351 -1.14 -15.70 -28.30
CA VAL A 351 -0.45 -15.72 -29.61
C VAL A 351 -0.29 -17.14 -30.15
N ASN A 352 0.07 -18.10 -29.29
CA ASN A 352 0.19 -19.50 -29.69
C ASN A 352 -1.15 -20.11 -30.14
N ILE A 353 -2.26 -19.73 -29.51
CA ILE A 353 -3.61 -20.13 -29.94
C ILE A 353 -3.91 -19.52 -31.29
N ASP A 354 -3.69 -18.22 -31.44
CA ASP A 354 -4.03 -17.49 -32.66
C ASP A 354 -3.24 -18.02 -33.85
N ALA A 355 -1.94 -18.26 -33.69
CA ALA A 355 -1.09 -18.88 -34.71
C ALA A 355 -1.60 -20.27 -35.13
N ARG A 356 -2.07 -21.08 -34.18
CA ARG A 356 -2.61 -22.43 -34.46
C ARG A 356 -3.96 -22.35 -35.17
N ILE A 357 -4.83 -21.44 -34.75
CA ILE A 357 -6.12 -21.20 -35.41
C ILE A 357 -5.84 -20.74 -36.85
N GLN A 358 -4.93 -19.80 -37.06
CA GLN A 358 -4.54 -19.33 -38.38
C GLN A 358 -4.00 -20.46 -39.25
N PHE A 359 -3.09 -21.30 -38.74
CA PHE A 359 -2.55 -22.45 -39.48
C PHE A 359 -3.63 -23.46 -39.90
N LYS A 360 -4.54 -23.83 -38.99
CA LYS A 360 -5.68 -24.71 -39.31
C LYS A 360 -6.63 -24.07 -40.32
N THR A 361 -6.84 -22.77 -40.21
CA THR A 361 -7.74 -22.00 -41.08
C THR A 361 -7.15 -21.88 -42.49
N MET A 362 -5.86 -21.59 -42.63
CA MET A 362 -5.18 -21.55 -43.93
C MET A 362 -5.28 -22.88 -44.69
N ARG A 363 -5.14 -24.02 -44.01
CA ARG A 363 -5.33 -25.35 -44.62
C ARG A 363 -6.75 -25.60 -45.14
N LYS A 364 -7.79 -24.98 -44.55
CA LYS A 364 -9.19 -25.12 -44.97
C LYS A 364 -9.64 -24.06 -45.98
N PHE A 365 -9.04 -22.86 -45.95
CA PHE A 365 -9.43 -21.71 -46.78
C PHE A 365 -8.90 -21.72 -48.21
N GLN A 366 -8.05 -22.69 -48.58
CA GLN A 366 -7.71 -22.92 -49.98
C GLN A 366 -8.92 -23.28 -50.87
N LYS A 367 -10.13 -23.45 -50.29
CA LYS A 367 -11.36 -23.85 -51.00
C LYS A 367 -12.57 -22.91 -50.91
N ARG A 368 -12.61 -21.83 -50.11
CA ARG A 368 -13.78 -20.91 -50.08
C ARG A 368 -13.40 -19.47 -49.73
N ASN A 369 -13.82 -18.53 -50.58
CA ASN A 369 -13.76 -17.08 -50.35
C ASN A 369 -14.88 -16.68 -49.37
N GLY A 370 -14.51 -16.13 -48.21
CA GLY A 370 -15.45 -15.69 -47.18
C GLY A 370 -14.77 -14.99 -45.99
N PRO A 371 -15.53 -14.33 -45.10
CA PRO A 371 -15.24 -13.04 -44.44
C PRO A 371 -14.27 -13.14 -43.25
N ALA A 372 -13.04 -13.59 -43.49
CA ALA A 372 -12.04 -13.84 -42.44
C ALA A 372 -11.13 -12.63 -42.12
N ILE A 373 -11.21 -11.51 -42.85
CA ILE A 373 -10.25 -10.40 -42.69
C ILE A 373 -10.56 -9.58 -41.44
N CYS A 374 -11.81 -9.21 -41.20
CA CYS A 374 -12.18 -8.34 -40.07
C CYS A 374 -11.95 -9.02 -38.71
N THR A 375 -12.25 -10.33 -38.60
CA THR A 375 -11.96 -11.12 -37.40
C THR A 375 -10.47 -11.31 -37.16
N LYS A 376 -9.67 -11.50 -38.22
CA LYS A 376 -8.20 -11.54 -38.14
C LYS A 376 -7.60 -10.20 -37.73
N LEU A 377 -8.08 -9.09 -38.30
CA LEU A 377 -7.65 -7.75 -37.92
C LEU A 377 -7.94 -7.50 -36.44
N LYS A 378 -9.17 -7.79 -35.99
CA LYS A 378 -9.56 -7.62 -34.59
C LYS A 378 -8.73 -8.46 -33.62
N ALA A 379 -8.44 -9.71 -33.97
CA ALA A 379 -7.58 -10.59 -33.16
C ALA A 379 -6.13 -10.09 -33.12
N ASN A 380 -5.56 -9.68 -34.27
CA ASN A 380 -4.22 -9.11 -34.34
C ASN A 380 -4.11 -7.80 -33.54
N THR A 381 -5.08 -6.89 -33.68
CA THR A 381 -5.14 -5.65 -32.89
C THR A 381 -5.26 -5.94 -31.40
N PHE A 382 -6.05 -6.95 -31.01
CA PHE A 382 -6.12 -7.38 -29.61
C PHE A 382 -4.77 -7.91 -29.12
N MET A 383 -4.06 -8.74 -29.89
CA MET A 383 -2.73 -9.23 -29.49
C MET A 383 -1.70 -8.11 -29.39
N GLN A 384 -1.73 -7.14 -30.30
CA GLN A 384 -0.89 -5.94 -30.22
C GLN A 384 -1.19 -5.17 -28.94
N LEU A 385 -2.46 -4.92 -28.65
CA LEU A 385 -2.90 -4.26 -27.42
C LEU A 385 -2.45 -5.02 -26.16
N VAL A 386 -2.56 -6.36 -26.14
CA VAL A 386 -2.12 -7.17 -24.99
C VAL A 386 -0.60 -7.08 -24.78
N ASN A 387 0.17 -7.09 -25.86
CA ASN A 387 1.64 -6.96 -25.83
C ASN A 387 2.08 -5.57 -25.34
N GLU A 388 1.40 -4.52 -25.80
CA GLU A 388 1.69 -3.13 -25.44
C GLU A 388 1.13 -2.75 -24.06
N ASN A 389 0.16 -3.50 -23.55
CA ASN A 389 -0.46 -3.24 -22.26
C ASN A 389 0.53 -3.47 -21.13
N ARG A 390 0.97 -2.37 -20.51
CA ARG A 390 1.80 -2.36 -19.30
C ARG A 390 0.94 -2.67 -18.07
N VAL A 391 0.37 -3.86 -18.03
CA VAL A 391 -0.39 -4.34 -16.87
C VAL A 391 0.55 -4.46 -15.67
N GLY A 392 0.30 -3.64 -14.66
CA GLY A 392 1.07 -3.63 -13.43
C GLY A 392 0.77 -2.39 -12.60
N LEU A 393 1.50 -2.26 -11.49
CA LEU A 393 1.44 -1.09 -10.64
C LEU A 393 2.66 -0.21 -10.89
N SER A 394 2.49 1.11 -10.83
CA SER A 394 3.56 2.10 -10.98
C SER A 394 3.74 2.90 -9.69
N CYS A 395 4.91 3.50 -9.51
CA CYS A 395 5.17 4.48 -8.45
C CYS A 395 4.99 5.89 -9.02
N ASP A 396 3.80 6.45 -8.89
CA ASP A 396 3.32 7.73 -9.46
C ASP A 396 3.86 8.11 -10.85
N GLY A 397 3.90 7.14 -11.77
CA GLY A 397 4.39 7.36 -13.14
C GLY A 397 5.93 7.40 -13.29
N MET A 398 6.70 7.40 -12.21
CA MET A 398 8.17 7.36 -12.26
C MET A 398 8.68 6.07 -12.91
N TYR A 399 8.11 4.93 -12.53
CA TYR A 399 8.45 3.64 -13.11
C TYR A 399 7.36 2.59 -12.86
N LEU A 400 7.32 1.58 -13.73
CA LEU A 400 6.50 0.37 -13.56
C LEU A 400 7.22 -0.62 -12.63
N LEU A 401 6.51 -1.20 -11.68
CA LEU A 401 7.04 -2.22 -10.77
C LEU A 401 7.25 -3.55 -11.51
N THR A 402 8.49 -3.74 -11.98
CA THR A 402 8.96 -4.98 -12.62
C THR A 402 10.06 -5.62 -11.77
N LYS A 403 10.39 -6.90 -12.04
CA LYS A 403 11.49 -7.59 -11.35
C LYS A 403 12.84 -6.86 -11.51
N VAL A 404 13.12 -6.34 -12.70
CA VAL A 404 14.35 -5.59 -12.99
C VAL A 404 14.37 -4.30 -12.17
N LYS A 405 13.26 -3.56 -12.15
CA LYS A 405 13.14 -2.35 -11.33
C LYS A 405 13.28 -2.62 -9.84
N LEU A 406 12.83 -3.78 -9.34
CA LEU A 406 13.05 -4.16 -7.94
C LEU A 406 14.54 -4.33 -7.61
N ILE A 407 15.32 -4.96 -8.49
CA ILE A 407 16.78 -5.09 -8.32
C ILE A 407 17.44 -3.70 -8.40
N GLU A 408 17.02 -2.87 -9.35
CA GLU A 408 17.54 -1.51 -9.51
C GLU A 408 17.27 -0.65 -8.26
N ILE A 409 16.04 -0.67 -7.73
CA ILE A 409 15.66 0.05 -6.50
C ILE A 409 16.48 -0.45 -5.31
N PHE A 410 16.66 -1.76 -5.17
CA PHE A 410 17.50 -2.32 -4.12
C PHE A 410 18.94 -1.80 -4.20
N SER A 411 19.56 -1.89 -5.39
CA SER A 411 20.92 -1.41 -5.64
C SER A 411 21.05 0.10 -5.39
N LEU A 412 20.09 0.90 -5.87
CA LEU A 412 20.08 2.34 -5.65
C LEU A 412 19.92 2.70 -4.17
N ASN A 413 19.12 1.96 -3.41
CA ASN A 413 18.99 2.17 -1.97
C ASN A 413 20.29 1.82 -1.21
N VAL A 414 21.02 0.80 -1.64
CA VAL A 414 22.35 0.48 -1.08
C VAL A 414 23.36 1.59 -1.40
N VAL A 415 23.44 2.02 -2.67
CA VAL A 415 24.33 3.11 -3.08
C VAL A 415 24.00 4.41 -2.37
N LEU A 416 22.70 4.75 -2.27
CA LEU A 416 22.23 5.93 -1.55
C LEU A 416 22.65 5.90 -0.08
N ASN A 417 22.50 4.75 0.60
CA ASN A 417 22.98 4.58 1.97
C ASN A 417 24.48 4.84 2.11
N ILE A 418 25.29 4.28 1.21
CA ILE A 418 26.75 4.49 1.20
C ILE A 418 27.09 5.97 0.96
N LEU A 419 26.42 6.62 0.01
CA LEU A 419 26.64 8.03 -0.30
C LEU A 419 26.26 8.94 0.88
N ILE A 420 25.12 8.69 1.52
CA ILE A 420 24.68 9.41 2.71
C ILE A 420 25.68 9.22 3.85
N TYR A 421 26.07 7.97 4.11
CA TYR A 421 27.04 7.65 5.14
C TYR A 421 28.38 8.37 4.90
N LYS A 422 28.88 8.35 3.66
CA LYS A 422 30.11 9.07 3.27
C LYS A 422 29.97 10.59 3.36
N HIS A 423 28.81 11.14 3.00
CA HIS A 423 28.56 12.58 3.08
C HIS A 423 28.64 13.07 4.52
N PHE A 424 28.13 12.28 5.47
CA PHE A 424 28.17 12.66 6.87
C PHE A 424 29.52 12.40 7.55
N ILE A 425 30.34 11.46 7.05
CA ILE A 425 31.72 11.26 7.55
C ILE A 425 32.64 12.44 7.24
N ARG A 426 32.41 13.15 6.12
CA ARG A 426 33.15 14.36 5.76
C ARG A 426 32.57 15.56 6.50
#